data_AF-A0A2N0NG08-F1
#
_entry.id   AF-A0A2N0NG08-F1
#
_cell.length_a   1.000
_cell.length_b   1.000
_cell.length_c   1.000
_cell.angle_alpha   90.00
_cell.angle_beta   90.00
_cell.angle_gamma   90.00
#
_symmetry.space_group_name_H-M   'P 1'
#
loop_
_entity.id
_entity.type
_entity.pdbx_description
1 polymer ?
#
loop_
_entity_poly.entity_id
_entity_poly.type
_entity_poly.pdbx_seq_one_letter_code
_entity_poly.pdbx_strand_id
1 'polypeptide(L)'
;MFVNTSAKADDIQAFKNSNKTKEAFKCLFETDDDNILPYIEAIKKKAWGKKSTTKRDTAFTLAVCEIMLNPRHPKISVGDDALRNRFNMYWDCICNSAEITADTTKPIRQVELGKDYVSSEDSDSLSDSFEEDLDNRLKEHQKRYYENDSDTENQSQKHQRMDNDVPFTLSVNQKE
;
A
#
# COMPACT_ATOMS: atom_id res chain seq x y z
N MET A 1 -15.96 -11.55 -4.13
CA MET A 1 -15.93 -10.16 -3.60
C MET A 1 -17.11 -9.42 -4.21
N PHE A 2 -17.97 -8.82 -3.39
CA PHE A 2 -19.10 -8.03 -3.86
C PHE A 2 -18.74 -6.55 -3.78
N VAL A 3 -18.94 -5.80 -4.85
CA VAL A 3 -18.71 -4.35 -4.89
C VAL A 3 -20.07 -3.67 -5.01
N ASN A 4 -20.42 -2.85 -4.02
CA ASN A 4 -21.65 -2.07 -4.05
C ASN A 4 -21.46 -0.84 -4.97
N THR A 5 -22.06 -0.90 -6.16
CA THR A 5 -22.02 0.19 -7.15
C THR A 5 -23.21 1.16 -7.03
N SER A 6 -24.12 0.91 -6.09
CA SER A 6 -25.35 1.69 -5.89
C SER A 6 -25.36 2.50 -4.57
N ALA A 7 -24.23 2.58 -3.87
CA ALA A 7 -24.12 3.34 -2.62
C ALA A 7 -24.46 4.83 -2.87
N LYS A 8 -25.30 5.40 -2.01
CA LYS A 8 -25.65 6.83 -2.10
C LYS A 8 -24.52 7.69 -1.56
N ALA A 9 -24.54 8.98 -1.89
CA ALA A 9 -23.56 9.94 -1.40
C ALA A 9 -23.49 9.94 0.14
N ASP A 10 -24.65 9.91 0.81
CA ASP A 10 -24.73 9.89 2.28
C ASP A 10 -24.10 8.63 2.88
N ASP A 11 -24.29 7.46 2.24
CA ASP A 11 -23.69 6.19 2.69
C ASP A 11 -22.16 6.24 2.56
N ILE A 12 -21.66 6.81 1.46
CA ILE A 12 -20.22 6.99 1.22
C ILE A 12 -19.64 7.96 2.25
N GLN A 13 -20.34 9.07 2.51
CA GLN A 13 -19.92 10.05 3.50
C GLN A 13 -19.90 9.45 4.90
N ALA A 14 -20.92 8.68 5.29
CA ALA A 14 -20.97 7.97 6.56
C ALA A 14 -19.84 6.94 6.69
N PHE A 15 -19.56 6.17 5.63
CA PHE A 15 -18.43 5.25 5.59
C PHE A 15 -17.10 5.96 5.82
N LYS A 16 -16.85 7.05 5.08
CA LYS A 16 -15.61 7.84 5.16
C LYS A 16 -15.43 8.53 6.50
N ASN A 17 -16.52 8.99 7.10
CA ASN A 17 -16.51 9.66 8.40
C ASN A 17 -16.50 8.70 9.59
N SER A 18 -16.68 7.40 9.38
CA SER A 18 -16.58 6.41 10.47
C SER A 18 -15.17 6.39 11.07
N ASN A 19 -15.07 6.20 12.39
CA ASN A 19 -13.79 6.14 13.09
C ASN A 19 -12.84 5.12 12.44
N LYS A 20 -13.37 3.96 12.08
CA LYS A 20 -12.59 2.89 11.42
C LYS A 20 -11.92 3.37 10.12
N THR A 21 -12.64 4.15 9.30
CA THR A 21 -12.08 4.66 8.04
C THR A 21 -11.12 5.82 8.26
N LYS A 22 -11.41 6.71 9.21
CA LYS A 22 -10.48 7.78 9.60
C LYS A 22 -9.14 7.24 10.11
N GLU A 23 -9.18 6.22 10.97
CA GLU A 23 -7.97 5.55 11.46
C GLU A 23 -7.23 4.83 10.32
N ALA A 24 -7.96 4.08 9.48
CA ALA A 24 -7.34 3.46 8.31
C ALA A 24 -6.69 4.48 7.35
N PHE A 25 -7.25 5.69 7.24
CA PHE A 25 -6.65 6.78 6.48
C PHE A 25 -5.36 7.30 7.12
N LYS A 26 -5.33 7.49 8.45
CA LYS A 26 -4.12 7.89 9.18
C LYS A 26 -2.99 6.87 9.01
N CYS A 27 -3.31 5.58 9.15
CA CYS A 27 -2.34 4.49 9.00
C CYS A 27 -1.66 4.45 7.61
N LEU A 28 -2.24 5.05 6.56
CA LEU A 28 -1.59 5.14 5.25
C LEU A 28 -0.26 5.91 5.28
N PHE A 29 -0.11 6.80 6.26
CA PHE A 29 1.02 7.73 6.38
C PHE A 29 1.91 7.44 7.59
N GLU A 30 1.62 6.38 8.35
CA GLU A 30 2.50 5.92 9.41
C GLU A 30 3.77 5.32 8.78
N THR A 31 4.92 5.70 9.31
CA THR A 31 6.22 5.18 8.91
C THR A 31 6.87 4.38 10.03
N ASP A 32 7.67 3.38 9.67
CA ASP A 32 8.60 2.75 10.62
C ASP A 32 9.92 3.52 10.74
N ASP A 33 10.86 2.98 11.52
CA ASP A 33 12.18 3.58 11.78
C ASP A 33 13.01 3.79 10.50
N ASP A 34 12.71 3.04 9.43
CA ASP A 34 13.39 3.11 8.14
C ASP A 34 12.69 4.04 7.14
N ASN A 35 11.70 4.83 7.59
CA ASN A 35 10.80 5.65 6.76
C ASN A 35 10.02 4.84 5.71
N ILE A 36 9.78 3.55 5.97
CA ILE A 36 8.95 2.70 5.11
C ILE A 36 7.50 2.89 5.52
N LEU A 37 6.57 2.80 4.55
CA LEU A 37 5.12 2.85 4.78
C LEU A 37 4.56 1.42 4.92
N PRO A 38 4.57 0.82 6.13
CA PRO A 38 4.25 -0.60 6.32
C PRO A 38 2.84 -0.98 5.84
N TYR A 39 1.85 -0.12 6.04
CA TYR A 39 0.48 -0.38 5.59
C TYR A 39 0.36 -0.36 4.06
N ILE A 40 1.10 0.52 3.38
CA ILE A 40 1.13 0.55 1.92
C ILE A 40 1.80 -0.70 1.38
N GLU A 41 2.90 -1.16 1.98
CA GLU A 41 3.54 -2.42 1.60
C GLU A 41 2.61 -3.63 1.82
N ALA A 42 1.88 -3.66 2.94
CA ALA A 42 0.89 -4.71 3.20
C ALA A 42 -0.25 -4.72 2.16
N ILE A 43 -0.80 -3.54 1.83
CA ILE A 43 -1.83 -3.38 0.79
C ILE A 43 -1.28 -3.84 -0.56
N LYS A 44 -0.07 -3.42 -0.92
CA LYS A 44 0.58 -3.82 -2.18
C LYS A 44 0.76 -5.32 -2.26
N LYS A 45 1.34 -5.96 -1.24
CA LYS A 45 1.55 -7.41 -1.18
C LYS A 45 0.23 -8.17 -1.37
N LYS A 46 -0.86 -7.65 -0.80
CA LYS A 46 -2.20 -8.25 -0.94
C LYS A 46 -2.82 -8.01 -2.32
N ALA A 47 -2.67 -6.81 -2.89
CA ALA A 47 -3.28 -6.44 -4.17
C ALA A 47 -2.52 -7.02 -5.37
N TRP A 48 -1.19 -7.05 -5.32
CA TRP A 48 -0.31 -7.47 -6.41
C TRP A 48 0.19 -8.92 -6.27
N GLY A 49 -0.02 -9.55 -5.11
CA GLY A 49 0.36 -10.94 -4.83
C GLY A 49 1.86 -11.12 -4.71
N LYS A 50 2.41 -12.21 -5.28
CA LYS A 50 3.85 -12.55 -5.23
C LYS A 50 4.71 -11.73 -6.21
N LYS A 51 4.15 -10.74 -6.90
CA LYS A 51 4.89 -9.92 -7.86
C LYS A 51 5.76 -8.92 -7.12
N SER A 52 6.97 -8.70 -7.61
CA SER A 52 7.75 -7.54 -7.18
C SER A 52 6.98 -6.28 -7.56
N THR A 53 7.03 -5.30 -6.67
CA THR A 53 6.37 -4.01 -6.87
C THR A 53 7.42 -2.91 -6.98
N THR A 54 7.09 -1.90 -7.77
CA THR A 54 7.96 -0.77 -8.05
C THR A 54 7.58 0.44 -7.19
N LYS A 55 8.44 1.45 -7.16
CA LYS A 55 8.13 2.77 -6.59
C LYS A 55 6.87 3.39 -7.21
N ARG A 56 6.60 3.13 -8.50
CA ARG A 56 5.36 3.60 -9.16
C ARG A 56 4.12 2.91 -8.60
N ASP A 57 4.22 1.61 -8.31
CA ASP A 57 3.11 0.86 -7.70
C ASP A 57 2.82 1.38 -6.29
N THR A 58 3.85 1.81 -5.55
CA THR A 58 3.69 2.51 -4.26
C THR A 58 2.94 3.84 -4.43
N ALA A 59 3.40 4.72 -5.33
CA ALA A 59 2.75 6.00 -5.60
C ALA A 59 1.29 5.83 -6.04
N PHE A 60 1.02 4.85 -6.89
CA PHE A 60 -0.33 4.54 -7.38
C PHE A 60 -1.22 4.00 -6.26
N THR A 61 -0.69 3.10 -5.43
CA THR A 61 -1.42 2.55 -4.28
C THR A 61 -1.79 3.65 -3.29
N LEU A 62 -0.85 4.53 -2.94
CA LEU A 62 -1.10 5.70 -2.10
C LEU A 62 -2.22 6.59 -2.67
N ALA A 63 -2.13 6.93 -3.96
CA ALA A 63 -3.13 7.79 -4.62
C ALA A 63 -4.54 7.19 -4.57
N VAL A 64 -4.68 5.89 -4.86
CA VAL A 64 -5.99 5.19 -4.80
C VAL A 64 -6.50 5.11 -3.36
N CYS A 65 -5.66 4.69 -2.41
CA CYS A 65 -6.03 4.57 -1.00
C CYS A 65 -6.46 5.91 -0.42
N GLU A 66 -5.75 7.00 -0.74
CA GLU A 66 -6.12 8.34 -0.31
C GLU A 66 -7.51 8.73 -0.83
N ILE A 67 -7.77 8.60 -2.14
CA ILE A 67 -9.09 8.95 -2.70
C ILE A 67 -10.22 8.15 -2.05
N MET A 68 -9.99 6.86 -1.80
CA MET A 68 -10.98 5.97 -1.22
C MET A 68 -11.27 6.29 0.24
N LEU A 69 -10.23 6.52 1.06
CA LEU A 69 -10.37 6.60 2.51
C LEU A 69 -10.46 8.03 3.06
N ASN A 70 -10.00 9.04 2.32
CA ASN A 70 -9.92 10.40 2.83
C ASN A 70 -11.32 10.95 3.19
N PRO A 71 -11.57 11.31 4.48
CA PRO A 71 -12.86 11.82 4.93
C PRO A 71 -13.19 13.20 4.37
N ARG A 72 -12.17 13.99 4.01
CA ARG A 72 -12.31 15.31 3.40
C ARG A 72 -12.68 15.24 1.91
N HIS A 73 -12.67 14.06 1.30
CA HIS A 73 -13.07 13.86 -0.09
C HIS A 73 -14.44 13.14 -0.15
N PRO A 74 -15.55 13.83 -0.46
CA PRO A 74 -16.90 13.32 -0.25
C PRO A 74 -17.30 12.20 -1.23
N LYS A 75 -16.50 11.95 -2.27
CA LYS A 75 -16.78 10.96 -3.31
C LYS A 75 -15.70 9.89 -3.35
N ILE A 76 -16.07 8.67 -3.75
CA ILE A 76 -15.14 7.59 -4.11
C ILE A 76 -14.81 7.57 -5.61
N SER A 77 -15.41 8.50 -6.38
CA SER A 77 -15.15 8.61 -7.82
C SER A 77 -13.69 8.98 -8.04
N VAL A 78 -13.00 8.14 -8.82
CA VAL A 78 -11.62 8.35 -9.24
C VAL A 78 -11.68 8.97 -10.63
N GLY A 79 -11.66 10.30 -10.69
CA GLY A 79 -11.41 10.99 -11.97
C GLY A 79 -9.96 10.79 -12.38
N ASP A 80 -9.71 10.62 -13.68
CA ASP A 80 -8.36 10.39 -14.21
C ASP A 80 -7.40 11.51 -13.77
N ASP A 81 -7.83 12.77 -13.82
CA ASP A 81 -7.02 13.91 -13.37
C ASP A 81 -6.77 13.89 -11.86
N ALA A 82 -7.79 13.59 -11.05
CA ALA A 82 -7.68 13.54 -9.59
C ALA A 82 -6.70 12.45 -9.13
N LEU A 83 -6.74 11.29 -9.79
CA LEU A 83 -5.79 10.20 -9.56
C LEU A 83 -4.40 10.57 -10.04
N ARG A 84 -4.29 11.09 -11.27
CA ARG A 84 -3.02 11.46 -11.89
C ARG A 84 -2.28 12.53 -11.09
N ASN A 85 -2.99 13.53 -10.58
CA ASN A 85 -2.40 14.60 -9.77
C ASN A 85 -1.81 14.05 -8.47
N ARG A 86 -2.55 13.21 -7.74
CA ARG A 86 -2.05 12.56 -6.52
C ARG A 86 -0.90 11.62 -6.80
N PHE A 87 -1.02 10.79 -7.84
CA PHE A 87 0.05 9.91 -8.29
C PHE A 87 1.32 10.68 -8.57
N ASN A 88 1.26 11.77 -9.33
CA ASN A 88 2.43 12.58 -9.67
C ASN A 88 3.09 13.19 -8.43
N MET A 89 2.30 13.67 -7.46
CA MET A 89 2.81 14.21 -6.20
C MET A 89 3.55 13.13 -5.39
N TYR A 90 2.91 11.98 -5.16
CA TYR A 90 3.55 10.88 -4.42
C TYR A 90 4.76 10.32 -5.16
N TRP A 91 4.68 10.21 -6.49
CA TRP A 91 5.80 9.75 -7.31
C TRP A 91 7.01 10.68 -7.16
N ASP A 92 6.79 12.00 -7.18
CA ASP A 92 7.85 12.99 -6.97
C ASP A 92 8.46 12.85 -5.57
N CYS A 93 7.64 12.78 -4.51
CA CYS A 93 8.13 12.56 -3.15
C CYS A 93 8.98 11.27 -3.03
N ILE A 94 8.52 10.16 -3.59
CA ILE A 94 9.23 8.87 -3.54
C ILE A 94 10.54 8.89 -4.35
N CYS A 95 10.57 9.66 -5.45
CA CYS A 95 11.79 9.82 -6.25
C CYS A 95 12.82 10.69 -5.55
N ASN A 96 12.36 11.73 -4.84
CA ASN A 96 13.19 12.71 -4.14
C ASN A 96 13.44 12.32 -2.66
N SER A 97 12.99 11.15 -2.22
CA SER A 97 13.06 10.69 -0.83
C SER A 97 12.49 11.71 0.17
N ALA A 98 11.45 12.45 -0.23
CA ALA A 98 10.74 13.38 0.63
C ALA A 98 9.77 12.62 1.55
N GLU A 99 9.56 13.16 2.74
CA GLU A 99 8.59 12.64 3.70
C GLU A 99 7.17 12.65 3.12
N ILE A 100 6.43 11.57 3.34
CA ILE A 100 5.05 11.40 2.87
C ILE A 100 4.12 11.42 4.07
N THR A 101 3.34 12.50 4.19
CA THR A 101 2.36 12.69 5.26
C THR A 101 0.95 12.86 4.69
N ALA A 102 -0.07 12.89 5.57
CA ALA A 102 -1.45 13.18 5.18
C ALA A 102 -1.62 14.54 4.48
N ASP A 103 -0.67 15.46 4.67
CA ASP A 103 -0.67 16.80 4.09
C ASP A 103 0.05 16.89 2.73
N THR A 104 0.72 15.83 2.28
CA THR A 104 1.43 15.78 0.99
C THR A 104 0.58 16.26 -0.20
N THR A 105 -0.69 15.84 -0.25
CA THR A 105 -1.61 16.20 -1.35
C THR A 105 -2.59 17.31 -0.97
N LYS A 106 -2.38 17.99 0.17
CA LYS A 106 -3.21 19.13 0.61
C LYS A 106 -3.37 20.22 -0.46
N PRO A 107 -2.33 20.61 -1.24
CA PRO A 107 -2.50 21.59 -2.31
C PRO A 107 -3.46 21.12 -3.41
N ILE A 108 -3.41 19.83 -3.78
CA ILE A 108 -4.30 19.25 -4.79
C ILE A 108 -5.75 19.29 -4.31
N ARG A 109 -5.97 18.88 -3.05
CA ARG A 109 -7.32 18.85 -2.44
C ARG A 109 -7.95 20.24 -2.36
N GLN A 110 -7.16 21.27 -2.08
CA GLN A 110 -7.64 22.65 -2.06
C GLN A 110 -8.12 23.12 -3.44
N VAL A 111 -7.41 22.74 -4.50
CA VAL A 111 -7.81 23.08 -5.88
C VAL A 111 -9.08 22.32 -6.29
N GLU A 112 -9.19 21.04 -5.94
CA GLU A 112 -10.32 20.18 -6.31
C GLU A 112 -11.61 20.51 -5.54
N LEU A 113 -11.49 20.85 -4.25
CA LEU A 113 -12.63 21.06 -3.34
C LEU A 113 -12.94 22.55 -3.10
N GLY A 114 -12.07 23.46 -3.53
CA GLY A 114 -12.26 24.90 -3.36
C GLY A 114 -12.27 25.36 -1.90
N LYS A 115 -13.05 26.42 -1.62
CA LYS A 115 -13.10 27.08 -0.30
C LYS A 115 -13.62 26.20 0.84
N ASP A 116 -14.31 25.10 0.52
CA ASP A 116 -14.93 24.20 1.50
C ASP A 116 -13.90 23.30 2.21
N TYR A 117 -12.64 23.29 1.76
CA TYR A 117 -11.56 22.54 2.39
C TYR A 117 -11.02 23.20 3.68
N VAL A 118 -11.28 24.50 3.89
CA VAL A 118 -10.60 25.27 4.94
C VAL A 118 -11.32 25.13 6.29
N SER A 119 -10.62 24.49 7.25
CA SER A 119 -10.78 24.67 8.70
C SER A 119 -11.80 23.78 9.45
N SER A 120 -11.65 22.45 9.40
CA SER A 120 -12.11 21.61 10.53
C SER A 120 -10.87 21.12 11.28
N GLU A 121 -10.66 21.69 12.46
CA GLU A 121 -9.55 21.46 13.39
C GLU A 121 -9.17 19.99 13.53
N ASP A 122 -7.85 19.73 13.53
CA ASP A 122 -7.23 18.40 13.68
C ASP A 122 -7.34 17.86 15.13
N SER A 123 -8.38 18.24 15.88
CA SER A 123 -8.59 17.87 17.29
C SER A 123 -9.60 16.73 17.40
N ASP A 124 -9.18 15.51 17.08
CA ASP A 124 -9.82 14.31 17.64
C ASP A 124 -8.78 13.69 18.59
N SER A 125 -8.77 14.13 19.86
CA SER A 125 -8.00 13.50 20.93
C SER A 125 -8.47 12.05 21.11
N LEU A 126 -7.58 11.07 20.86
CA LEU A 126 -7.86 9.67 21.12
C LEU A 126 -7.69 9.36 22.62
N SER A 127 -8.58 8.50 23.13
CA SER A 127 -8.55 7.96 24.47
C SER A 127 -7.42 6.93 24.61
N ASP A 128 -6.61 7.04 25.68
CA ASP A 128 -5.47 6.17 26.05
C ASP A 128 -5.74 4.65 25.97
N SER A 129 -7.00 4.23 26.03
CA SER A 129 -7.36 2.80 26.03
C SER A 129 -7.17 2.11 24.68
N PHE A 130 -6.92 2.84 23.58
CA PHE A 130 -6.89 2.29 22.23
C PHE A 130 -5.49 2.14 21.62
N GLU A 131 -4.47 2.83 22.17
CA GLU A 131 -3.09 2.68 21.69
C GLU A 131 -2.52 1.27 21.96
N GLU A 132 -2.93 0.64 23.06
CA GLU A 132 -2.52 -0.73 23.43
C GLU A 132 -3.07 -1.80 22.45
N ASP A 133 -4.29 -1.63 21.92
CA ASP A 133 -4.87 -2.54 20.90
C ASP A 133 -4.15 -2.41 19.56
N LEU A 134 -3.72 -1.19 19.21
CA LEU A 134 -3.03 -0.90 17.96
C LEU A 134 -1.62 -1.51 17.95
N ASP A 135 -0.86 -1.35 19.04
CA ASP A 135 0.49 -1.92 19.18
C ASP A 135 0.45 -3.46 19.13
N ASN A 136 -0.57 -4.07 19.76
CA ASN A 136 -0.80 -5.52 19.66
C ASN A 136 -1.13 -5.98 18.23
N ARG A 137 -2.00 -5.25 17.52
CA ARG A 137 -2.36 -5.58 16.12
C ARG A 137 -1.18 -5.37 15.16
N LEU A 138 -0.33 -4.39 15.41
CA LEU A 138 0.90 -4.13 14.64
C LEU A 138 1.93 -5.24 14.87
N LYS A 139 2.18 -5.62 16.14
CA LYS A 139 3.05 -6.74 16.51
C LYS A 139 2.58 -8.07 15.93
N GLU A 140 1.28 -8.34 15.94
CA GLU A 140 0.71 -9.56 15.34
C GLU A 140 0.83 -9.57 13.81
N HIS A 141 0.73 -8.41 13.16
CA HIS A 141 0.93 -8.30 11.72
C HIS A 141 2.41 -8.44 11.33
N GLN A 142 3.33 -7.84 12.09
CA GLN A 142 4.78 -8.03 11.92
C GLN A 142 5.20 -9.48 12.17
N LYS A 143 4.67 -10.14 13.21
CA LYS A 143 4.97 -11.55 13.49
C LYS A 143 4.58 -12.47 12.33
N ARG A 144 3.38 -12.28 11.78
CA ARG A 144 2.94 -12.99 10.56
C ARG A 144 3.77 -12.65 9.33
N TYR A 145 4.41 -11.49 9.30
CA TYR A 145 5.28 -11.09 8.20
C TYR A 145 6.57 -11.92 8.15
N TYR A 146 7.21 -12.15 9.31
CA TYR A 146 8.46 -12.89 9.43
C TYR A 146 8.30 -14.42 9.42
N GLU A 147 7.22 -14.97 10.00
CA GLU A 147 6.98 -16.43 10.01
C GLU A 147 6.73 -17.02 8.61
N ASN A 148 6.25 -16.23 7.66
CA ASN A 148 6.01 -16.68 6.29
C ASN A 148 7.27 -16.74 5.41
N ASP A 149 8.40 -16.18 5.85
CA ASP A 149 9.67 -16.21 5.09
C ASP A 149 10.49 -17.47 5.42
N SER A 150 10.40 -17.99 6.66
CA SER A 150 11.16 -19.16 7.14
C SER A 150 10.75 -20.50 6.53
N ASP A 151 9.56 -20.62 5.94
CA ASP A 151 9.10 -21.86 5.30
C ASP A 151 9.69 -22.05 3.88
N THR A 152 10.34 -21.02 3.33
CA THR A 152 10.80 -21.00 1.93
C THR A 152 12.22 -21.55 1.74
N GLU A 153 13.04 -21.62 2.79
CA GLU A 153 14.41 -22.15 2.67
C GLU A 153 14.46 -23.67 2.53
N ASN A 154 13.43 -24.39 2.98
CA ASN A 154 13.46 -25.85 3.03
C ASN A 154 13.06 -26.55 1.71
N GLN A 155 12.48 -25.82 0.74
CA GLN A 155 12.15 -26.39 -0.59
C GLN A 155 13.26 -26.19 -1.63
N SER A 156 14.17 -25.24 -1.43
CA SER A 156 15.23 -24.90 -2.39
C SER A 156 16.37 -25.94 -2.41
N GLN A 157 16.56 -26.74 -1.36
CA GLN A 157 17.58 -27.79 -1.33
C GLN A 157 17.17 -29.11 -2.01
N LYS A 158 15.88 -29.31 -2.34
CA LYS A 158 15.42 -30.59 -2.91
C LYS A 158 15.57 -30.69 -4.44
N HIS A 159 15.86 -29.58 -5.13
CA HIS A 159 15.99 -29.53 -6.59
C HIS A 159 17.43 -29.54 -7.13
N GLN A 160 18.47 -29.67 -6.30
CA GLN A 160 19.87 -29.67 -6.74
C GLN A 160 20.58 -31.04 -6.68
N ARG A 161 19.85 -32.16 -6.66
CA ARG A 161 20.47 -33.50 -6.63
C ARG A 161 19.83 -34.50 -7.59
N MET A 162 19.73 -34.18 -8.88
CA MET A 162 19.60 -35.20 -9.94
C MET A 162 20.04 -34.58 -11.27
N ASP A 163 21.35 -34.43 -11.47
CA ASP A 163 21.97 -34.24 -12.80
C ASP A 163 23.46 -34.58 -12.68
N ASN A 164 23.76 -35.84 -12.39
CA ASN A 164 25.07 -36.45 -12.58
C ASN A 164 24.78 -37.94 -12.75
N ASP A 165 24.73 -38.40 -14.01
CA ASP A 165 25.10 -39.77 -14.44
C ASP A 165 24.53 -40.08 -15.83
N VAL A 166 25.23 -39.74 -16.92
CA VAL A 166 25.33 -40.58 -18.14
C VAL A 166 26.64 -40.25 -18.90
N PRO A 167 27.44 -41.25 -19.34
CA PRO A 167 28.84 -41.07 -19.74
C PRO A 167 29.09 -40.77 -21.24
N PHE A 168 30.31 -40.29 -21.51
CA PHE A 168 30.97 -40.06 -22.80
C PHE A 168 30.72 -41.11 -23.90
N THR A 169 30.54 -40.67 -25.15
CA THR A 169 31.27 -41.21 -26.31
C THR A 169 31.54 -40.12 -27.36
N LEU A 170 32.81 -40.00 -27.78
CA LEU A 170 33.24 -39.26 -28.96
C LEU A 170 32.93 -40.08 -30.22
N SER A 171 32.46 -39.43 -31.29
CA SER A 171 32.66 -39.94 -32.66
C SER A 171 33.14 -38.82 -33.58
N VAL A 172 34.38 -38.98 -33.99
CA VAL A 172 35.09 -38.20 -35.01
C VAL A 172 34.63 -38.71 -36.37
N ASN A 173 34.22 -37.82 -37.27
CA ASN A 173 34.20 -38.10 -38.70
C ASN A 173 34.86 -36.92 -39.44
N GLN A 174 36.10 -37.14 -39.85
CA GLN A 174 36.75 -36.39 -40.91
C GLN A 174 36.26 -36.92 -42.25
N LYS A 175 36.00 -36.02 -43.22
CA LYS A 175 35.96 -36.37 -44.64
C LYS A 175 36.42 -35.18 -45.45
N GLU A 176 37.59 -35.33 -46.07
CA GLU A 176 37.83 -34.85 -47.45
C GLU A 176 37.31 -35.92 -48.41
#